data_AF-F0BB23-F1
#
_entry.id   AF-F0BB23-F1
#
_cell.length_a   1.000
_cell.length_b   1.000
_cell.length_c   1.000
_cell.angle_alpha   90.00
_cell.angle_beta   90.00
_cell.angle_gamma   90.00
#
_symmetry.space_group_name_H-M   'P 1'
#
loop_
_entity.id
_entity.type
_entity.pdbx_description
1 polymer ?
#
loop_
_entity_poly.entity_id
_entity_poly.type
_entity_poly.pdbx_seq_one_letter_code
_entity_poly.pdbx_strand_id
1 'polypeptide(L)'
;MAKAKADADKRLDDLHLDASAPTPLYLQLAGKLTDAIRGGQWKAGEALPAERQLCERLQISRVTLRQAVDVLVEQGLVSRRQGAGTFVTTQIQHQL
;
A
#
# COMPACT_ATOMS: atom_id res chain seq x y z
N MET A 1 -10.97 1.45 -24.04
CA MET A 1 -9.81 2.30 -23.67
C MET A 1 -9.40 1.95 -22.25
N ALA A 2 -8.35 1.14 -22.06
CA ALA A 2 -7.72 0.89 -20.76
C ALA A 2 -6.25 0.56 -21.01
N LYS A 3 -5.50 1.56 -21.49
CA LYS A 3 -4.04 1.47 -21.59
C LYS A 3 -3.48 1.92 -20.25
N ALA A 4 -3.02 0.96 -19.46
CA ALA A 4 -1.94 1.17 -18.49
C ALA A 4 -1.25 -0.17 -18.29
N LYS A 5 -0.41 -0.52 -19.27
CA LYS A 5 0.70 -1.45 -19.07
C LYS A 5 1.69 -0.68 -18.19
N ALA A 6 1.44 -0.67 -16.88
CA ALA A 6 2.13 0.22 -15.95
C ALA A 6 3.58 -0.24 -15.81
N ASP A 7 4.51 0.59 -16.30
CA ASP A 7 5.75 0.89 -15.61
C ASP A 7 5.51 0.73 -14.11
N ALA A 8 6.22 -0.22 -13.50
CA ALA A 8 6.05 -0.49 -12.09
C ALA A 8 6.20 0.82 -11.31
N ASP A 9 5.26 1.06 -10.40
CA ASP A 9 5.21 2.27 -9.62
C ASP A 9 6.52 2.45 -8.85
N LYS A 10 7.36 3.39 -9.29
CA LYS A 10 8.70 3.62 -8.72
C LYS A 10 8.65 4.04 -7.26
N ARG A 11 7.50 4.53 -6.78
CA ARG A 11 7.26 4.83 -5.36
C ARG A 11 7.42 3.61 -4.46
N LEU A 12 7.31 2.39 -5.02
CA LEU A 12 7.54 1.16 -4.28
C LEU A 12 9.02 0.93 -3.92
N ASP A 13 9.94 1.52 -4.67
CA ASP A 13 11.37 1.37 -4.40
C ASP A 13 11.77 2.09 -3.08
N ASP A 14 10.94 3.03 -2.59
CA ASP A 14 11.13 3.70 -1.30
C ASP A 14 10.71 2.84 -0.10
N LEU A 15 9.92 1.77 -0.32
CA LEU A 15 9.33 0.92 0.71
C LEU A 15 10.27 -0.21 1.14
N HIS A 16 11.39 0.14 1.77
CA HIS A 16 12.39 -0.82 2.24
C HIS A 16 11.91 -1.66 3.43
N LEU A 17 11.76 -2.98 3.29
CA LEU A 17 11.37 -3.89 4.37
C LEU A 17 12.56 -4.70 4.87
N ASP A 18 12.63 -4.96 6.17
CA ASP A 18 13.70 -5.75 6.79
C ASP A 18 13.13 -7.02 7.44
N ALA A 19 13.36 -8.17 6.81
CA ALA A 19 12.91 -9.47 7.33
C ALA A 19 13.68 -9.94 8.58
N SER A 20 14.83 -9.32 8.90
CA SER A 20 15.63 -9.64 10.09
C SER A 20 15.25 -8.81 11.32
N ALA A 21 14.51 -7.72 11.12
CA ALA A 21 14.03 -6.88 12.21
C ALA A 21 12.97 -7.60 13.06
N PRO A 22 12.86 -7.29 14.37
CA PRO A 22 11.87 -7.91 15.25
C PRO A 22 10.41 -7.53 14.91
N THR A 23 10.21 -6.46 14.14
CA THR A 23 8.88 -6.02 13.70
C THR A 23 8.38 -6.91 12.56
N PRO A 24 7.17 -7.49 12.63
CA PRO A 24 6.59 -8.25 11.52
C PRO A 24 6.54 -7.47 10.20
N LEU A 25 6.84 -8.14 9.08
CA LEU A 25 6.87 -7.51 7.74
C LEU A 25 5.57 -6.79 7.35
N TYR A 26 4.40 -7.33 7.74
CA TYR A 26 3.13 -6.69 7.41
C TYR A 26 2.95 -5.36 8.16
N LEU A 27 3.46 -5.24 9.40
CA LEU A 27 3.45 -4.00 10.16
C LEU A 27 4.45 -3.00 9.62
N GLN A 28 5.65 -3.46 9.23
CA GLN A 28 6.62 -2.58 8.57
C GLN A 28 6.06 -1.99 7.27
N LEU A 29 5.40 -2.83 6.46
CA LEU A 29 4.79 -2.39 5.22
C LEU A 29 3.61 -1.44 5.46
N ALA A 30 2.73 -1.76 6.42
CA ALA A 30 1.63 -0.89 6.79
C ALA A 30 2.15 0.49 7.23
N GLY A 31 3.15 0.54 8.10
CA GLY A 31 3.76 1.80 8.55
C GLY A 31 4.32 2.62 7.39
N LYS A 32 5.10 2.01 6.50
CA LYS A 32 5.69 2.71 5.34
C LYS A 32 4.64 3.20 4.36
N LEU A 33 3.59 2.42 4.10
CA LEU A 33 2.47 2.86 3.28
C LEU A 33 1.67 3.98 3.95
N THR A 34 1.48 3.93 5.26
CA THR A 34 0.84 5.00 6.03
C THR A 34 1.61 6.30 5.89
N ASP A 35 2.93 6.26 6.09
CA ASP A 35 3.80 7.44 5.97
C ASP A 35 3.79 7.99 4.54
N ALA A 36 3.86 7.11 3.54
CA ALA A 36 3.80 7.49 2.14
C ALA A 36 2.47 8.14 1.74
N ILE A 37 1.34 7.55 2.15
CA ILE A 37 0.00 8.08 1.88
C ILE A 37 -0.18 9.43 2.58
N ARG A 38 0.19 9.54 3.85
CA ARG A 38 0.10 10.80 4.62
C ARG A 38 1.05 11.87 4.08
N GLY A 39 2.22 11.47 3.58
CA GLY A 39 3.17 12.33 2.88
C GLY A 39 2.74 12.72 1.47
N GLY A 40 1.60 12.21 0.98
CA GLY A 40 1.04 12.55 -0.33
C GLY A 40 1.72 11.86 -1.50
N GLN A 41 2.53 10.81 -1.27
CA GLN A 41 3.10 10.00 -2.35
C GLN A 41 1.98 9.33 -3.16
N TRP A 42 0.92 8.85 -2.50
CA TRP A 42 -0.34 8.47 -3.14
C TRP A 42 -1.44 9.42 -2.68
N LYS A 43 -2.21 9.95 -3.63
CA LYS A 43 -3.25 10.96 -3.34
C LYS A 43 -4.59 10.31 -3.00
N ALA A 44 -5.43 11.06 -2.28
CA ALA A 44 -6.83 10.71 -2.07
C ALA A 44 -7.54 10.30 -3.37
N GLY A 45 -8.21 9.14 -3.35
CA GLY A 45 -8.90 8.56 -4.50
C GLY A 45 -7.99 7.82 -5.50
N GLU A 46 -6.67 7.88 -5.35
CA GLU A 46 -5.72 7.16 -6.18
C GLU A 46 -5.74 5.66 -5.85
N ALA A 47 -5.58 4.82 -6.87
CA ALA A 47 -5.40 3.39 -6.69
C ALA A 47 -3.96 3.10 -6.26
N LEU A 48 -3.79 2.26 -5.24
CA LEU A 48 -2.51 1.60 -5.01
C LEU A 48 -2.21 0.64 -6.17
N PRO A 49 -0.92 0.33 -6.42
CA PRO A 49 -0.54 -0.69 -7.39
C PRO A 49 -1.24 -2.03 -7.13
N ALA A 50 -1.39 -2.84 -8.17
CA ALA A 50 -2.08 -4.13 -8.04
C ALA A 50 -1.37 -5.04 -7.01
N GLU A 51 -2.12 -5.85 -6.26
CA GLU A 51 -1.57 -6.78 -5.25
C GLU A 51 -0.40 -7.60 -5.80
N ARG A 52 -0.54 -8.08 -7.05
CA ARG A 52 0.52 -8.84 -7.72
C ARG A 52 1.81 -8.03 -7.88
N GLN A 53 1.71 -6.78 -8.31
CA GLN A 53 2.86 -5.90 -8.50
C GLN A 53 3.53 -5.57 -7.17
N LEU A 54 2.74 -5.32 -6.12
CA LEU A 54 3.23 -5.08 -4.77
C LEU A 54 4.01 -6.29 -4.24
N CYS A 55 3.47 -7.50 -4.40
CA CYS A 55 4.14 -8.73 -3.98
C CYS A 55 5.45 -8.96 -4.76
N GLU A 56 5.42 -8.79 -6.08
CA GLU A 56 6.59 -8.97 -6.95
C GLU A 56 7.68 -7.92 -6.69
N ARG A 57 7.32 -6.66 -6.46
CA ARG A 57 8.29 -5.57 -6.23
C ARG A 57 8.89 -5.61 -4.83
N LEU A 58 8.07 -5.84 -3.82
CA LEU A 58 8.51 -5.86 -2.42
C LEU A 58 9.03 -7.24 -1.98
N GLN A 59 8.94 -8.25 -2.85
CA GLN A 59 9.37 -9.63 -2.58
C GLN A 59 8.69 -10.22 -1.32
N ILE A 60 7.39 -9.97 -1.17
CA ILE A 60 6.58 -10.44 -0.04
C ILE A 60 5.49 -11.41 -0.47
N SER A 61 5.01 -12.20 0.49
CA SER A 61 3.85 -13.05 0.27
C SER A 61 2.56 -12.22 0.15
N ARG A 62 1.57 -12.74 -0.58
CA ARG A 62 0.22 -12.15 -0.64
C ARG A 62 -0.44 -12.04 0.73
N VAL A 63 -0.16 -12.99 1.62
CA VAL A 63 -0.71 -12.99 2.99
C VAL A 63 -0.19 -11.77 3.75
N THR A 64 1.13 -11.54 3.69
CA THR A 64 1.79 -10.37 4.30
C THR A 64 1.23 -9.06 3.74
N LEU A 65 1.06 -8.97 2.41
CA LEU A 65 0.48 -7.78 1.80
C LEU A 65 -0.97 -7.56 2.27
N ARG A 66 -1.80 -8.60 2.29
CA ARG A 66 -3.20 -8.48 2.70
C ARG A 66 -3.32 -7.99 4.14
N GLN A 67 -2.53 -8.55 5.05
CA GLN A 67 -2.47 -8.10 6.44
C GLN A 67 -2.06 -6.63 6.56
N ALA A 68 -1.06 -6.18 5.79
CA ALA A 68 -0.67 -4.77 5.78
C ALA A 68 -1.80 -3.85 5.26
N VAL A 69 -2.50 -4.28 4.21
CA VAL A 69 -3.66 -3.56 3.67
C VAL A 69 -4.83 -3.58 4.65
N ASP A 70 -5.06 -4.67 5.38
CA ASP A 70 -6.10 -4.75 6.42
C ASP A 70 -5.85 -3.67 7.49
N VAL A 71 -4.61 -3.52 7.96
CA VAL A 71 -4.22 -2.44 8.89
C VAL A 71 -4.53 -1.05 8.32
N LEU A 72 -4.22 -0.80 7.05
CA LEU A 72 -4.53 0.49 6.40
C LEU A 72 -6.05 0.74 6.25
N VAL A 73 -6.83 -0.32 6.04
CA VAL A 73 -8.30 -0.25 5.99
C VAL A 73 -8.87 0.06 7.36
N GLU A 74 -8.38 -0.61 8.40
CA GLU A 74 -8.75 -0.35 9.80
C GLU A 74 -8.42 1.09 10.22
N GLN A 75 -7.30 1.64 9.73
CA GLN A 75 -6.92 3.05 9.92
C GLN A 75 -7.73 4.03 9.05
N GLY A 76 -8.60 3.53 8.17
CA GLY A 76 -9.39 4.35 7.26
C GLY A 76 -8.57 5.06 6.17
N LEU A 77 -7.32 4.66 5.92
CA LEU A 77 -6.44 5.28 4.92
C LEU A 77 -6.69 4.74 3.51
N VAL A 78 -7.15 3.50 3.41
CA VAL A 78 -7.49 2.88 2.12
C VAL A 78 -8.83 2.16 2.19
N SER A 79 -9.43 1.94 1.03
CA SER A 79 -10.65 1.17 0.87
C SER A 79 -10.47 0.13 -0.24
N ARG A 80 -10.98 -1.08 -0.02
CA ARG A 80 -11.00 -2.13 -1.05
C ARG A 80 -12.26 -2.00 -1.88
N ARG A 81 -12.11 -2.04 -3.20
CA ARG A 81 -13.22 -2.09 -4.15
C ARG A 81 -13.15 -3.42 -4.89
N GLN A 82 -14.20 -4.23 -4.75
CA GLN A 82 -14.27 -5.57 -5.34
C GLN A 82 -14.02 -5.49 -6.85
N GLY A 83 -13.04 -6.26 -7.34
CA GLY A 83 -12.66 -6.28 -8.76
C GLY A 83 -11.91 -5.05 -9.28
N ALA A 84 -11.81 -3.97 -8.50
CA ALA A 84 -11.19 -2.72 -8.93
C ALA A 84 -9.85 -2.41 -8.23
N GLY A 85 -9.58 -3.03 -7.07
CA GLY A 85 -8.32 -2.88 -6.34
C GLY A 85 -8.47 -2.12 -5.02
N THR A 86 -7.37 -1.53 -4.55
CA THR A 86 -7.29 -0.80 -3.28
C THR A 86 -7.05 0.66 -3.57
N PHE A 87 -7.84 1.55 -2.95
CA PHE A 87 -7.83 2.98 -3.23
C PHE A 87 -7.61 3.78 -1.95
N VAL A 88 -6.78 4.82 -2.00
CA VAL A 88 -6.61 5.77 -0.90
C VAL A 88 -7.93 6.49 -0.64
N THR A 89 -8.35 6.56 0.62
CA THR A 89 -9.59 7.23 0.99
C THR A 89 -9.48 8.74 0.82
N THR A 90 -10.61 9.40 0.63
CA THR A 90 -10.67 10.86 0.50
C THR A 90 -10.55 11.60 1.83
N GLN A 91 -10.72 10.88 2.94
CA GLN A 91 -10.65 11.43 4.29
C GLN A 91 -9.42 10.86 4.99
N ILE A 92 -8.24 11.32 4.59
CA ILE A 92 -7.00 11.04 5.33
C ILE A 92 -7.08 11.86 6.62
N GLN A 93 -7.61 11.27 7.70
CA GLN A 93 -7.62 11.91 9.00
C GLN A 93 -6.19 11.95 9.53
N HIS A 94 -5.56 13.13 9.50
CA HIS A 94 -4.32 13.38 10.20
C HIS A 94 -4.68 13.61 11.68
N GLN A 95 -4.55 12.58 12.52
CA GLN A 95 -4.61 12.79 13.96
C GLN A 95 -3.26 13.37 14.40
N LEU A 96 -3.30 14.65 14.81
CA LEU A 96 -2.21 15.42 15.41
C LEU A 96 -1.95 14.98 16.86
#